data_AF-A0A5E4NNT4-F1
#
_entry.id   AF-A0A5E4NNT4-F1
#
_cell.length_a   1.000
_cell.length_b   1.000
_cell.length_c   1.000
_cell.angle_alpha   90.00
_cell.angle_beta   90.00
_cell.angle_gamma   90.00
#
_symmetry.space_group_name_H-M   'P 1'
#
loop_
_entity.id
_entity.type
_entity.pdbx_description
1 polymer ?
#
loop_
_entity_poly.entity_id
_entity_poly.type
_entity_poly.pdbx_seq_one_letter_code
_entity_poly.pdbx_strand_id
1 'polypeptide(L)'
;MLLADVFENFRDICMKTYNLDPAYYYTARGFSFDRMLKYTAIELELLTDYNMLLMFERGVPSELVQASKRYGKANNHTVEDYDKTKEDSWITYQDSYKI
;
A
#
# COMPACT_ATOMS: atom_id res chain seq x y z
N MET A 1 14.21 25.97 18.17
CA MET A 1 12.88 26.13 17.56
C MET A 1 12.67 24.84 16.77
N LEU A 2 12.37 23.73 17.46
CA LEU A 2 12.76 22.38 16.98
C LEU A 2 12.18 21.99 15.62
N LEU A 3 10.94 22.39 15.32
CA LEU A 3 10.31 22.05 14.05
C LEU A 3 11.00 22.72 12.86
N ALA A 4 11.39 23.99 13.00
CA ALA A 4 12.09 24.71 11.94
C ALA A 4 13.49 24.12 11.73
N ASP A 5 14.20 23.82 12.81
CA ASP A 5 15.53 23.19 12.74
C ASP A 5 15.47 21.82 12.03
N VAL A 6 14.42 21.03 12.30
CA VAL A 6 14.17 19.74 11.63
C VAL A 6 13.79 19.93 10.17
N PHE A 7 12.95 20.91 9.85
CA PHE A 7 12.48 21.15 8.48
C PHE A 7 13.60 21.70 7.58
N GLU A 8 14.44 22.61 8.05
CA GLU A 8 15.59 23.11 7.28
C GLU A 8 16.58 21.98 6.98
N ASN A 9 16.88 21.11 7.95
CA ASN A 9 17.72 19.93 7.70
C ASN A 9 17.08 18.99 6.66
N PHE A 10 15.76 18.76 6.74
CA PHE A 10 15.03 17.97 5.75
C PHE A 10 15.10 18.61 4.35
N ARG A 11 14.92 19.93 4.27
CA ARG A 11 15.00 20.71 3.02
C ARG A 11 16.38 20.61 2.39
N ASP A 12 17.45 20.77 3.18
CA ASP A 12 18.82 20.63 2.72
C ASP A 12 19.10 19.24 2.14
N ILE A 13 18.63 18.19 2.82
CA ILE A 13 18.79 16.80 2.35
C ILE A 13 18.03 16.59 1.04
N CYS A 14 16.79 17.06 0.94
CA CYS A 14 15.97 16.92 -0.26
C CYS A 14 16.57 17.65 -1.46
N MET A 15 17.05 18.88 -1.26
CA MET A 15 17.72 19.66 -2.28
C MET A 15 19.00 18.98 -2.77
N LYS A 16 19.82 18.46 -1.85
CA LYS A 16 21.06 17.74 -2.20
C LYS A 16 20.81 16.42 -2.94
N THR A 17 19.79 15.67 -2.52
CA THR A 17 19.57 14.29 -3.02
C THR A 17 18.70 14.27 -4.27
N TYR A 18 17.68 15.12 -4.33
CA TYR A 18 16.63 15.07 -5.36
C TYR A 18 16.60 16.32 -6.23
N ASN A 19 17.32 17.38 -5.84
CA ASN A 19 17.28 18.68 -6.50
C ASN A 19 15.82 19.18 -6.63
N LEU A 20 15.03 18.97 -5.58
CA LEU A 20 13.63 19.38 -5.43
C LEU A 20 13.48 19.98 -4.03
N ASP A 21 12.83 21.13 -3.95
CA ASP A 21 12.62 21.84 -2.69
C ASP A 21 11.29 21.43 -2.07
N PRO A 22 11.29 20.73 -0.91
CA PRO A 22 10.05 20.31 -0.26
C PRO A 22 9.17 21.48 0.19
N ALA A 23 9.69 22.71 0.27
CA ALA A 23 8.91 23.89 0.64
C ALA A 23 7.85 24.29 -0.42
N TYR A 24 7.99 23.83 -1.67
CA TYR A 24 6.98 24.09 -2.72
C TYR A 24 5.79 23.11 -2.70
N TYR A 25 5.78 22.13 -1.80
CA TYR A 25 4.74 21.11 -1.74
C TYR A 25 3.96 21.23 -0.42
N TYR A 26 2.64 21.19 -0.52
CA TYR A 26 1.76 21.20 0.65
C TYR A 26 1.90 19.95 1.53
N THR A 27 2.33 18.81 0.96
CA THR A 27 2.45 17.55 1.69
C THR A 27 3.65 16.74 1.22
N ALA A 28 4.19 15.91 2.11
CA ALA A 28 5.29 14.99 1.80
C ALA A 28 4.94 13.95 0.72
N ARG A 29 3.66 13.58 0.59
CA ARG A 29 3.20 12.65 -0.46
C ARG A 29 3.30 13.28 -1.85
N GLY A 30 2.88 14.54 -1.99
CA GLY A 30 3.02 15.29 -3.25
C GLY A 30 4.50 15.43 -3.66
N PHE A 31 5.36 15.78 -2.70
CA PHE A 31 6.80 15.81 -2.90
C PHE A 31 7.37 14.46 -3.35
N SER A 32 6.98 13.37 -2.67
CA SER A 32 7.49 12.03 -2.98
C SER A 32 7.03 11.54 -4.35
N PHE A 33 5.79 11.87 -4.74
CA PHE A 33 5.25 11.55 -6.06
C PHE A 33 5.98 12.30 -7.18
N ASP A 34 6.21 13.60 -7.02
CA ASP A 34 6.95 14.38 -8.01
C ASP A 34 8.42 13.94 -8.13
N ARG A 35 9.05 13.62 -6.99
CA ARG A 35 10.38 12.99 -6.98
C ARG A 35 10.39 11.68 -7.77
N MET A 36 9.37 10.84 -7.60
CA MET A 36 9.25 9.57 -8.34
C MET A 36 9.17 9.84 -9.85
N LEU A 37 8.31 10.78 -10.29
CA LEU A 37 8.18 11.15 -11.70
C LEU A 37 9.50 11.66 -12.29
N LYS A 38 10.20 12.53 -11.55
CA LYS A 38 11.52 13.03 -11.96
C LYS A 38 12.56 11.92 -12.08
N TYR A 39 12.52 10.93 -11.18
CA TYR A 39 13.46 9.81 -11.18
C TYR A 39 13.20 8.83 -12.33
N THR A 40 11.94 8.53 -12.63
CA THR A 40 11.57 7.58 -13.70
C THR A 40 11.48 8.23 -15.08
N ALA A 41 11.41 9.57 -15.14
CA ALA A 41 11.17 10.35 -16.36
C ALA A 41 9.91 9.90 -17.13
N ILE A 42 8.92 9.36 -16.40
CA ILE A 42 7.64 8.94 -16.98
C ILE A 42 6.72 10.15 -17.05
N GLU A 43 6.14 10.38 -18.22
CA GLU A 43 5.03 11.32 -18.41
C GLU A 43 3.72 10.55 -18.26
N LEU A 44 2.89 10.96 -17.31
CA LEU A 44 1.58 10.35 -17.10
C LEU A 44 0.59 10.88 -18.15
N GLU A 45 -0.16 9.96 -18.75
CA GLU A 45 -1.26 10.31 -19.63
C GLU A 45 -2.44 10.90 -18.81
N LEU A 46 -3.12 11.88 -19.40
CA LEU A 46 -4.33 12.44 -18.80
C LEU A 46 -5.47 11.42 -18.88
N LEU A 47 -6.11 11.14 -17.74
CA LEU A 47 -7.31 10.29 -17.70
C LEU A 47 -8.47 11.01 -18.40
N THR A 48 -8.87 10.49 -19.57
CA THR A 48 -9.93 11.08 -20.40
C THR A 48 -11.26 10.35 -20.29
N ASP A 49 -11.24 9.06 -19.97
CA ASP A 49 -12.44 8.23 -19.79
C ASP A 49 -12.75 8.01 -18.31
N TYR A 50 -14.05 8.11 -17.98
CA TYR A 50 -14.57 7.81 -16.66
C TYR A 50 -14.29 6.35 -16.23
N ASN A 51 -14.28 5.40 -17.17
CA ASN A 51 -13.97 4.01 -16.83
C ASN A 51 -12.51 3.82 -16.39
N MET A 52 -11.57 4.61 -16.92
CA MET A 52 -10.18 4.57 -16.47
C MET A 52 -10.09 5.02 -15.01
N LEU A 53 -10.78 6.10 -14.65
CA LEU A 53 -10.85 6.57 -13.27
C LEU A 53 -11.45 5.49 -12.34
N LEU A 54 -12.57 4.88 -12.73
CA LEU A 54 -13.19 3.81 -11.97
C LEU A 54 -12.28 2.58 -11.80
N MET A 55 -11.49 2.25 -12.83
CA MET A 55 -10.51 1.17 -12.76
C MET A 55 -9.44 1.47 -11.70
N PHE A 56 -8.91 2.69 -11.65
CA PHE A 56 -7.95 3.07 -10.61
C PHE A 56 -8.58 3.05 -9.22
N GLU A 57 -9.77 3.62 -9.05
CA GLU A 57 -10.44 3.66 -7.74
C GLU A 57 -10.77 2.28 -7.19
N ARG A 58 -11.19 1.34 -8.05
CA ARG A 58 -11.47 -0.05 -7.66
C ARG A 58 -10.21 -0.90 -7.55
N GLY A 59 -9.18 -0.55 -8.33
CA GLY A 59 -7.92 -1.29 -8.41
C GLY A 59 -6.96 -1.04 -7.25
N VAL A 60 -7.20 -0.03 -6.40
CA VAL A 60 -6.40 0.20 -5.19
C VAL A 60 -6.81 -0.81 -4.11
N PRO A 61 -5.99 -1.82 -3.79
CA PRO A 61 -6.30 -2.74 -2.70
C PRO A 61 -6.21 -1.97 -1.39
N SER A 62 -7.14 -2.23 -0.48
CA SER A 62 -6.89 -1.91 0.93
C SER A 62 -5.88 -2.91 1.50
N GLU A 63 -5.13 -2.47 2.51
CA GLU A 63 -4.26 -3.37 3.25
C GLU A 63 -5.09 -4.45 3.96
N LEU A 64 -4.63 -5.71 3.89
CA LEU A 64 -5.21 -6.80 4.67
C LEU A 64 -4.65 -6.75 6.09
N VAL A 65 -5.51 -6.50 7.08
CA VAL A 65 -5.14 -6.66 8.49
C VAL A 65 -5.75 -7.95 9.00
N GLN A 66 -4.90 -8.96 9.22
CA GLN A 66 -5.32 -10.26 9.75
C GLN A 66 -4.77 -10.47 11.16
N ALA A 67 -5.67 -10.59 12.14
CA ALA A 67 -5.35 -11.05 13.48
C ALA A 67 -5.65 -12.55 13.59
N SER A 68 -4.64 -13.39 13.34
CA SER A 68 -4.76 -14.86 13.38
C SER A 68 -4.15 -15.45 14.66
N LYS A 69 -4.62 -16.64 15.04
CA LYS A 69 -3.98 -17.43 16.10
C LYS A 69 -2.64 -17.98 15.57
N ARG A 70 -1.63 -18.06 16.44
CA ARG A 70 -0.31 -18.63 16.11
C ARG A 70 -0.39 -20.07 15.56
N TYR A 71 -1.39 -20.83 16.02
CA TYR A 71 -1.68 -22.17 15.54
C TYR A 71 -3.18 -22.32 15.28
N GLY A 72 -3.53 -22.78 14.10
CA GLY A 72 -4.87 -23.15 13.69
C GLY A 72 -4.77 -24.36 12.78
N LYS A 73 -5.56 -25.39 13.08
CA LYS A 73 -5.62 -26.63 12.30
C LYS A 73 -7.07 -26.85 11.88
N ALA A 74 -7.28 -26.95 10.57
CA ALA A 74 -8.55 -27.35 9.99
C ALA A 74 -8.73 -28.87 10.09
N ASN A 75 -9.96 -29.30 10.26
CA ASN A 75 -10.38 -30.70 10.21
C ASN A 75 -11.22 -30.89 8.95
N ASN A 76 -10.66 -31.42 7.86
CA ASN A 76 -11.42 -31.71 6.66
C ASN A 76 -10.93 -33.00 6.00
N HIS A 77 -11.73 -33.55 5.10
CA HIS A 77 -11.44 -34.83 4.43
C HIS A 77 -10.21 -34.81 3.50
N THR A 78 -9.58 -33.65 3.29
CA THR A 78 -8.40 -33.52 2.43
C THR A 78 -7.08 -33.64 3.21
N VAL A 79 -7.12 -33.59 4.55
CA VAL A 79 -5.93 -33.76 5.40
C VAL A 79 -5.79 -35.20 5.91
N GLU A 80 -4.55 -35.67 6.07
CA GLU A 80 -4.24 -37.06 6.46
C GLU A 80 -4.75 -37.42 7.85
N ASP A 81 -4.91 -36.44 8.74
CA ASP A 81 -5.30 -36.60 10.14
C ASP A 81 -6.76 -36.20 10.40
N TYR A 82 -7.61 -36.42 9.40
CA TYR A 82 -9.05 -36.18 9.46
C TYR A 82 -9.74 -37.02 10.54
N ASP A 83 -10.51 -36.35 11.40
CA ASP A 83 -11.25 -36.97 12.49
C ASP A 83 -12.75 -36.84 12.24
N LYS A 84 -13.40 -37.98 11.91
CA LYS A 84 -14.84 -38.08 11.65
C LYS A 84 -15.71 -37.74 12.87
N THR A 85 -15.13 -37.69 14.07
CA THR A 85 -15.86 -37.35 15.31
C THR A 85 -15.95 -35.84 15.56
N LYS A 86 -15.14 -35.04 14.85
CA LYS A 86 -15.13 -33.58 14.93
C LYS A 86 -15.85 -32.98 13.72
N GLU A 87 -16.36 -31.77 13.88
CA GLU A 87 -16.95 -31.01 12.77
C GLU A 87 -15.91 -30.67 11.70
N ASP A 88 -16.37 -30.61 10.45
CA ASP A 88 -15.55 -30.20 9.33
C ASP A 88 -15.24 -28.70 9.42
N SER A 89 -13.98 -28.32 9.18
CA SER A 89 -13.50 -26.94 9.22
C SER A 89 -12.42 -26.68 8.18
N TRP A 90 -12.31 -25.41 7.76
CA TRP A 90 -11.38 -24.95 6.74
C TRP A 90 -10.63 -23.70 7.22
N ILE A 91 -9.41 -23.51 6.71
CA ILE A 91 -8.67 -22.26 6.87
C ILE A 91 -9.03 -21.36 5.69
N THR A 92 -9.57 -20.18 5.98
CA THR A 92 -9.97 -19.21 4.95
C THR A 92 -8.74 -18.53 4.36
N TYR A 93 -8.65 -18.51 3.02
CA TYR A 93 -7.75 -17.61 2.30
C TYR A 93 -8.45 -16.26 2.13
N GLN A 94 -7.85 -15.19 2.67
CA GLN A 94 -8.35 -13.84 2.53
C GLN A 94 -7.43 -13.07 1.59
N ASP A 95 -7.99 -12.62 0.47
CA ASP A 95 -7.34 -11.74 -0.48
C ASP A 95 -8.04 -10.37 -0.45
N SER A 96 -7.29 -9.28 -0.59
CA SER A 96 -7.79 -7.92 -0.30
C SER A 96 -8.31 -7.16 -1.52
N TYR A 97 -8.67 -7.87 -2.59
CA TYR A 97 -9.36 -7.25 -3.73
C TYR A 97 -10.79 -6.85 -3.34
N LYS A 98 -11.08 -5.55 -3.50
CA LYS A 98 -12.43 -5.01 -3.38
C LYS A 98 -13.20 -5.40 -4.65
N ILE A 99 -14.17 -6.31 -4.54
CA ILE A 99 -15.11 -6.64 -5.63
C ILE A 99 -16.13 -5.51 -5.77
#